data_AF-A0A538RRR6-F1
#
_entry.id   AF-A0A538RRR6-F1
#
_cell.length_a   1.000
_cell.length_b   1.000
_cell.length_c   1.000
_cell.angle_alpha   90.00
_cell.angle_beta   90.00
_cell.angle_gamma   90.00
#
_symmetry.space_group_name_H-M   'P 1'
#
loop_
_entity.id
_entity.type
_entity.pdbx_description
1 polymer ?
#
loop_
_entity_poly.entity_id
_entity_poly.type
_entity_poly.pdbx_seq_one_letter_code
_entity_poly.pdbx_strand_id
1 'polypeptide(L)'
;MQRMIGLFALSMLLVGLSGCSYLFYPRAGDYATQAKGASGVETMINLANMMEATAAKAKGGKGVDTAFDDLHNQFHALRDSYCGVTEAQAKTPAYDLAVTHKKELTAIFWRLWKFKDSQPQRDLHLDLLSVELKELRETLQTIQ
;
A
#
# COMPACT_ATOMS: atom_id res chain seq x y z
N MET A 1 -37.05 9.81 5.98
CA MET A 1 -35.95 8.88 6.37
C MET A 1 -35.45 8.02 5.21
N GLN A 2 -36.30 7.32 4.44
CA GLN A 2 -35.86 6.51 3.27
C GLN A 2 -34.98 7.27 2.26
N ARG A 3 -35.29 8.54 1.95
CA ARG A 3 -34.47 9.36 1.05
C ARG A 3 -33.06 9.67 1.60
N MET A 4 -32.93 9.85 2.91
CA MET A 4 -31.61 10.08 3.54
C MET A 4 -30.79 8.79 3.61
N ILE A 5 -31.44 7.65 3.87
CA ILE A 5 -30.79 6.33 3.87
C ILE A 5 -30.28 6.00 2.46
N GLY A 6 -31.06 6.29 1.41
CA GLY A 6 -30.63 6.12 0.02
C GLY A 6 -29.42 6.98 -0.35
N LEU A 7 -29.39 8.23 0.11
CA LEU A 7 -28.25 9.14 -0.12
C LEU A 7 -26.99 8.67 0.62
N PHE A 8 -27.14 8.15 1.84
CA PHE A 8 -26.04 7.62 2.65
C PHE A 8 -25.47 6.33 2.05
N ALA A 9 -26.33 5.42 1.59
CA ALA A 9 -25.92 4.19 0.92
C ALA A 9 -25.20 4.50 -0.40
N LEU A 10 -25.71 5.45 -1.19
CA LEU A 10 -25.08 5.87 -2.44
C LEU A 10 -23.72 6.53 -2.20
N SER A 11 -23.60 7.40 -1.20
CA SER A 11 -22.32 8.02 -0.84
C SER A 11 -21.30 7.00 -0.30
N MET A 12 -21.70 6.05 0.55
CA MET A 12 -20.82 4.94 0.94
C MET A 12 -20.40 4.08 -0.25
N LEU A 13 -21.31 3.82 -1.20
CA LEU A 13 -20.99 3.07 -2.41
C LEU A 13 -19.98 3.83 -3.28
N LEU A 14 -20.18 5.13 -3.47
CA LEU A 14 -19.28 5.98 -4.25
C LEU A 14 -17.89 6.10 -3.61
N VAL A 15 -17.82 6.19 -2.28
CA VAL A 15 -16.56 6.18 -1.53
C VAL A 15 -15.88 4.81 -1.56
N GLY A 16 -16.66 3.72 -1.55
CA GLY A 16 -16.12 2.36 -1.69
C GLY A 16 -15.64 2.03 -3.11
N LEU A 17 -16.20 2.70 -4.13
CA LEU A 17 -15.82 2.55 -5.54
C LEU A 17 -14.63 3.43 -5.91
N SER A 18 -14.40 4.56 -5.22
CA SER A 18 -13.17 5.33 -5.34
C SER A 18 -12.06 4.68 -4.51
N GLY A 19 -11.53 3.56 -5.00
CA GLY A 19 -10.41 2.81 -4.38
C GLY A 19 -9.06 3.56 -4.30
N CYS A 20 -9.09 4.88 -4.20
CA CYS A 20 -7.97 5.81 -4.06
C CYS A 20 -8.25 6.85 -2.93
N SER A 21 -9.09 6.50 -1.94
CA SER A 21 -9.61 7.41 -0.92
C SER A 21 -8.96 7.19 0.44
N TYR A 22 -8.31 8.22 0.98
CA TYR A 22 -7.64 8.18 2.28
C TYR A 22 -8.56 8.21 3.51
N LEU A 23 -9.89 8.14 3.33
CA LEU A 23 -10.86 8.33 4.42
C LEU A 23 -10.66 7.37 5.61
N PHE A 24 -10.22 6.14 5.35
CA PHE A 24 -10.03 5.12 6.38
C PHE A 24 -8.59 5.01 6.90
N TYR A 25 -7.66 5.78 6.34
CA TYR A 25 -6.23 5.73 6.63
C TYR A 25 -5.64 7.16 6.55
N PRO A 26 -5.87 7.99 7.60
CA PRO A 26 -5.76 9.44 7.51
C PRO A 26 -4.33 9.95 7.23
N ARG A 27 -3.29 9.18 7.58
CA ARG A 27 -1.88 9.57 7.33
C ARG A 27 -1.31 9.04 6.01
N ALA A 28 -2.03 8.19 5.30
CA ALA A 28 -1.55 7.69 4.01
C ALA A 28 -1.40 8.82 2.98
N GLY A 29 -2.27 9.84 3.03
CA GLY A 29 -2.14 11.03 2.19
C GLY A 29 -0.83 11.81 2.45
N ASP A 30 -0.38 11.85 3.70
CA ASP A 30 0.90 12.48 4.07
C ASP A 30 2.07 11.70 3.47
N TYR A 31 2.04 10.37 3.57
CA TYR A 31 3.06 9.51 2.98
C TYR A 31 3.07 9.55 1.45
N ALA A 32 1.89 9.57 0.81
CA ALA A 32 1.78 9.77 -0.62
C ALA A 32 2.36 11.12 -1.06
N THR A 33 2.15 12.17 -0.26
CA THR A 33 2.73 13.50 -0.50
C THR A 33 4.25 13.49 -0.35
N GLN A 34 4.78 12.85 0.71
CA GLN A 34 6.22 12.73 0.94
C GLN A 34 6.93 11.93 -0.15
N ALA A 35 6.28 10.91 -0.68
CA ALA A 35 6.85 10.04 -1.71
C ALA A 35 6.59 10.51 -3.15
N LYS A 36 5.87 11.62 -3.33
CA LYS A 36 5.45 12.10 -4.65
C LYS A 36 6.64 12.25 -5.60
N GLY A 37 6.62 11.49 -6.70
CA GLY A 37 7.56 11.61 -7.81
C GLY A 37 7.01 12.42 -8.98
N ALA A 38 7.74 12.46 -10.09
CA ALA A 38 7.30 13.06 -11.35
C ALA A 38 6.17 12.26 -12.03
N SER A 39 6.00 10.98 -11.68
CA SER A 39 4.92 10.11 -12.16
C SER A 39 4.30 9.28 -11.04
N GLY A 40 3.16 8.63 -11.33
CA GLY A 40 2.56 7.64 -10.42
C GLY A 40 3.50 6.45 -10.18
N VAL A 41 4.21 6.00 -11.22
CA VAL A 41 5.22 4.92 -11.11
C VAL A 41 6.36 5.31 -10.17
N GLU A 42 6.89 6.53 -10.32
CA GLU A 42 7.96 7.02 -9.45
C GLU A 42 7.48 7.18 -8.00
N THR A 43 6.24 7.63 -7.80
CA THR A 43 5.62 7.70 -6.46
C THR A 43 5.55 6.31 -5.82
N MET A 44 5.17 5.27 -6.58
CA MET A 44 5.15 3.90 -6.07
C MET A 44 6.56 3.37 -5.73
N ILE A 45 7.57 3.69 -6.54
CA ILE A 45 8.98 3.34 -6.25
C ILE A 45 9.45 4.00 -4.94
N ASN A 46 9.14 5.28 -4.74
CA ASN A 46 9.51 6.01 -3.53
C ASN A 46 8.79 5.45 -2.30
N LEU A 47 7.50 5.10 -2.43
CA LEU A 47 6.73 4.44 -1.36
C LEU A 47 7.31 3.06 -1.02
N ALA A 48 7.67 2.26 -2.02
CA ALA A 48 8.29 0.94 -1.78
C ALA A 48 9.59 1.08 -0.97
N ASN A 49 10.49 2.00 -1.36
CA ASN A 49 11.71 2.29 -0.60
C ASN A 49 11.42 2.75 0.84
N MET A 50 10.44 3.63 1.02
CA MET A 50 10.03 4.12 2.35
C MET A 50 9.49 2.99 3.22
N MET A 51 8.71 2.08 2.63
CA MET A 51 8.17 0.91 3.31
C MET A 51 9.26 -0.11 3.67
N GLU A 52 10.25 -0.36 2.82
CA GLU A 52 11.40 -1.22 3.14
C GLU A 52 12.13 -0.69 4.39
N ALA A 53 12.41 0.62 4.44
CA ALA A 53 13.05 1.25 5.60
C ALA A 53 12.17 1.18 6.85
N THR A 54 10.85 1.32 6.72
CA THR A 54 9.90 1.27 7.83
C THR A 54 9.71 -0.16 8.34
N ALA A 55 9.70 -1.16 7.46
CA ALA A 55 9.64 -2.58 7.82
C ALA A 55 10.86 -2.99 8.64
N ALA A 56 12.05 -2.51 8.29
CA ALA A 56 13.27 -2.73 9.07
C ALA A 56 13.16 -2.13 10.49
N LYS A 57 12.63 -0.91 10.62
CA LYS A 57 12.37 -0.27 11.92
C LYS A 57 11.32 -0.99 12.76
N ALA A 58 10.36 -1.64 12.10
CA ALA A 58 9.29 -2.34 12.79
C ALA A 58 9.80 -3.62 13.48
N LYS A 59 10.87 -4.27 13.02
CA LYS A 59 11.37 -5.54 13.58
C LYS A 59 11.57 -5.51 15.10
N GLY A 60 11.30 -6.63 15.76
CA GLY A 60 11.40 -6.76 17.22
C GLY A 60 10.28 -6.07 18.02
N GLY A 61 9.48 -5.21 17.38
CA GLY A 61 8.28 -4.60 17.96
C GLY A 61 7.11 -5.57 18.20
N LYS A 62 5.97 -5.01 18.61
CA LYS A 62 4.76 -5.76 18.97
C LYS A 62 3.50 -4.90 18.83
N GLY A 63 2.41 -5.51 18.40
CA GLY A 63 1.13 -4.85 18.24
C GLY A 63 1.17 -3.80 17.15
N VAL A 64 0.41 -2.73 17.35
CA VAL A 64 0.40 -1.54 16.48
C VAL A 64 1.27 -0.45 17.13
N ASP A 65 2.58 -0.72 17.18
CA ASP A 65 3.56 0.32 17.52
C ASP A 65 3.67 1.34 16.38
N THR A 66 4.37 2.45 16.64
CA THR A 66 4.48 3.57 15.68
C THR A 66 5.01 3.12 14.33
N ALA A 67 6.07 2.29 14.30
CA ALA A 67 6.64 1.80 13.05
C ALA A 67 5.66 0.90 12.28
N PHE A 68 4.87 0.07 12.97
CA PHE A 68 3.86 -0.75 12.31
C PHE A 68 2.66 0.07 11.80
N ASP A 69 2.24 1.09 12.54
CA ASP A 69 1.18 2.00 12.07
C ASP A 69 1.63 2.86 10.88
N ASP A 70 2.89 3.30 10.88
CA ASP A 70 3.51 3.97 9.73
C ASP A 70 3.49 3.06 8.50
N LEU A 71 3.93 1.81 8.65
CA LEU A 71 3.91 0.82 7.58
C LEU A 71 2.49 0.57 7.05
N HIS A 72 1.49 0.55 7.92
CA HIS A 72 0.08 0.39 7.54
C HIS A 72 -0.43 1.55 6.68
N ASN A 73 -0.12 2.79 7.05
CA ASN A 73 -0.52 3.97 6.28
C ASN A 73 0.25 4.04 4.95
N GLN A 74 1.54 3.72 4.94
CA GLN A 74 2.35 3.65 3.71
C GLN A 74 1.83 2.56 2.74
N PHE A 75 1.41 1.41 3.25
CA PHE A 75 0.82 0.34 2.44
C PHE A 75 -0.44 0.80 1.69
N HIS A 76 -1.32 1.56 2.35
CA HIS A 76 -2.50 2.12 1.67
C HIS A 76 -2.12 3.23 0.69
N ALA A 77 -1.15 4.09 1.03
CA ALA A 77 -0.60 5.07 0.10
C ALA A 77 -0.06 4.42 -1.19
N LEU A 78 0.66 3.30 -1.06
CA LEU A 78 1.18 2.54 -2.19
C LEU A 78 0.05 1.97 -3.05
N ARG A 79 -0.97 1.37 -2.43
CA ARG A 79 -2.10 0.80 -3.15
C ARG A 79 -2.90 1.85 -3.92
N ASP A 80 -3.12 3.01 -3.31
CA ASP A 80 -3.86 4.12 -3.93
C ASP A 80 -3.05 4.76 -5.07
N SER A 81 -1.72 4.73 -5.00
CA SER A 81 -0.83 5.28 -6.05
C SER A 81 -0.95 4.56 -7.39
N TYR A 82 -1.49 3.34 -7.44
CA TYR A 82 -1.82 2.67 -8.72
C TYR A 82 -2.85 3.46 -9.53
N CYS A 83 -3.68 4.30 -8.91
CA CYS A 83 -4.60 5.20 -9.61
C CYS A 83 -3.88 6.31 -10.40
N GLY A 84 -2.59 6.56 -10.13
CA GLY A 84 -1.76 7.55 -10.82
C GLY A 84 -1.01 7.02 -12.05
N VAL A 85 -1.26 5.77 -12.45
CA VAL A 85 -0.63 5.15 -13.63
C VAL A 85 -1.39 5.54 -14.90
N THR A 86 -0.66 5.86 -15.96
CA THR A 86 -1.28 6.23 -17.25
C THR A 86 -1.87 5.01 -17.98
N GLU A 87 -2.79 5.24 -18.90
CA GLU A 87 -3.37 4.17 -19.71
C GLU A 87 -2.30 3.41 -20.54
N ALA A 88 -1.27 4.12 -21.04
CA ALA A 88 -0.19 3.51 -21.79
C ALA A 88 0.64 2.56 -20.91
N GLN A 89 0.99 3.00 -19.71
CA GLN A 89 1.71 2.18 -18.71
C GLN A 89 0.87 0.96 -18.29
N ALA A 90 -0.43 1.15 -18.09
CA ALA A 90 -1.35 0.10 -17.65
C ALA A 90 -1.52 -1.05 -18.67
N LYS A 91 -1.09 -0.86 -19.92
CA LYS A 91 -1.11 -1.88 -20.99
C LYS A 91 0.20 -2.66 -21.12
N THR A 92 1.19 -2.39 -20.28
CA THR A 92 2.50 -3.07 -20.33
C THR A 92 2.49 -4.37 -19.53
N PRO A 93 3.22 -5.42 -19.97
CA PRO A 93 3.38 -6.64 -19.17
C PRO A 93 4.04 -6.39 -17.80
N ALA A 94 4.92 -5.38 -17.71
CA ALA A 94 5.53 -4.97 -16.46
C ALA A 94 4.49 -4.44 -15.46
N TYR A 95 3.46 -3.73 -15.93
CA TYR A 95 2.36 -3.30 -15.06
C TYR A 95 1.51 -4.49 -14.58
N ASP A 96 1.23 -5.47 -15.43
CA ASP A 96 0.52 -6.70 -15.01
C ASP A 96 1.30 -7.46 -13.92
N LEU A 97 2.63 -7.51 -14.04
CA LEU A 97 3.50 -8.07 -13.02
C LEU A 97 3.48 -7.22 -11.73
N ALA A 98 3.54 -5.88 -11.84
CA ALA A 98 3.41 -4.99 -10.69
C ALA A 98 2.05 -5.13 -9.97
N VAL A 99 0.97 -5.40 -10.71
CA VAL A 99 -0.35 -5.71 -10.12
C VAL A 99 -0.35 -7.06 -9.41
N THR A 100 0.42 -8.03 -9.90
CA THR A 100 0.62 -9.32 -9.23
C THR A 100 1.36 -9.14 -7.91
N HIS A 101 2.48 -8.42 -7.93
CA HIS A 101 3.21 -8.07 -6.71
C HIS A 101 2.35 -7.33 -5.68
N LYS A 102 1.48 -6.40 -6.12
CA LYS A 102 0.50 -5.75 -5.22
C LYS A 102 -0.40 -6.76 -4.48
N LYS A 103 -0.85 -7.82 -5.17
CA LYS A 103 -1.69 -8.85 -4.55
C LYS A 103 -0.90 -9.66 -3.53
N GLU A 104 0.34 -10.00 -3.83
CA GLU A 104 1.24 -10.72 -2.93
C GLU A 104 1.60 -9.87 -1.69
N LEU A 105 1.97 -8.60 -1.87
CA LEU A 105 2.13 -7.63 -0.78
C LEU A 105 0.89 -7.55 0.10
N THR A 106 -0.30 -7.53 -0.52
CA THR A 106 -1.55 -7.52 0.24
C THR A 106 -1.67 -8.78 1.08
N ALA A 107 -1.47 -9.96 0.50
CA ALA A 107 -1.55 -11.21 1.26
C ALA A 107 -0.55 -11.24 2.43
N ILE A 108 0.70 -10.81 2.20
CA ILE A 108 1.74 -10.74 3.23
C ILE A 108 1.36 -9.73 4.32
N PHE A 109 0.91 -8.52 3.96
CA PHE A 109 0.54 -7.49 4.91
C PHE A 109 -0.61 -7.94 5.83
N TRP A 110 -1.62 -8.65 5.29
CA TRP A 110 -2.71 -9.20 6.10
C TRP A 110 -2.25 -10.28 7.08
N ARG A 111 -1.29 -11.11 6.67
CA ARG A 111 -0.65 -12.08 7.59
C ARG A 111 0.16 -11.36 8.66
N LEU A 112 0.91 -10.33 8.29
CA LEU A 112 1.65 -9.49 9.22
C LEU A 112 0.69 -8.82 10.24
N TRP A 113 -0.44 -8.28 9.80
CA TRP A 113 -1.48 -7.73 10.68
C TRP A 113 -2.06 -8.77 11.65
N LYS A 114 -2.31 -9.98 11.16
CA LYS A 114 -2.77 -11.10 11.98
C LYS A 114 -1.75 -11.46 13.07
N PHE A 115 -0.46 -11.48 12.73
CA PHE A 115 0.62 -11.91 13.62
C PHE A 115 1.37 -10.77 14.31
N LYS A 116 0.88 -9.53 14.25
CA LYS A 116 1.54 -8.35 14.84
C LYS A 116 1.86 -8.49 16.34
N ASP A 117 1.15 -9.35 17.06
CA ASP A 117 1.34 -9.57 18.49
C ASP A 117 2.26 -10.77 18.81
N SER A 118 2.75 -11.48 17.79
CA SER A 118 3.41 -12.78 17.90
C SER A 118 4.79 -12.77 17.24
N GLN A 119 5.83 -12.87 18.06
CA GLN A 119 7.18 -13.18 17.61
C GLN A 119 7.43 -14.70 17.65
N PRO A 120 8.17 -15.30 16.70
CA PRO A 120 8.92 -14.64 15.62
C PRO A 120 8.12 -14.38 14.33
N GLN A 121 6.81 -14.67 14.32
CA GLN A 121 6.01 -14.61 13.09
C GLN A 121 5.92 -13.19 12.52
N ARG A 122 5.83 -12.15 13.35
CA ARG A 122 5.84 -10.76 12.89
C ARG A 122 7.09 -10.44 12.10
N ASP A 123 8.26 -10.75 12.66
CA ASP A 123 9.54 -10.46 11.99
C ASP A 123 9.71 -11.27 10.70
N LEU A 124 9.27 -12.53 10.68
CA LEU A 124 9.26 -13.35 9.46
C LEU A 124 8.41 -12.72 8.34
N HIS A 125 7.23 -12.17 8.67
CA HIS A 125 6.39 -11.52 7.67
C HIS A 125 6.89 -10.13 7.27
N LEU A 126 7.60 -9.41 8.15
CA LEU A 126 8.32 -8.19 7.78
C LEU A 126 9.45 -8.47 6.79
N ASP A 127 10.14 -9.61 6.93
CA ASP A 127 11.15 -10.06 5.98
C ASP A 127 10.55 -10.40 4.61
N LEU A 128 9.46 -11.17 4.58
CA LEU A 128 8.73 -11.46 3.34
C LEU A 128 8.23 -10.18 2.66
N LEU A 129 7.69 -9.24 3.45
CA LEU A 129 7.22 -7.96 2.94
C LEU A 129 8.36 -7.15 2.31
N SER A 130 9.54 -7.15 2.92
CA SER A 130 10.71 -6.43 2.40
C SER A 130 11.22 -7.03 1.07
N VAL A 131 11.24 -8.36 0.95
CA VAL A 131 11.58 -9.04 -0.31
C VAL A 131 10.59 -8.66 -1.41
N GLU A 132 9.29 -8.74 -1.11
CA GLU A 132 8.25 -8.45 -2.09
C GLU A 132 8.24 -6.97 -2.52
N LEU A 133 8.51 -6.03 -1.60
CA LEU A 133 8.66 -4.61 -1.94
C LEU A 133 9.82 -4.36 -2.89
N LYS A 134 10.93 -5.09 -2.71
CA LYS A 134 12.08 -5.00 -3.61
C LYS A 134 11.73 -5.51 -5.01
N GLU A 135 11.08 -6.68 -5.13
CA GLU A 135 10.65 -7.24 -6.42
C GLU A 135 9.65 -6.32 -7.14
N LEU A 136 8.69 -5.75 -6.38
CA LEU A 136 7.80 -4.72 -6.90
C LEU A 136 8.58 -3.51 -7.42
N ARG A 137 9.52 -2.98 -6.63
CA ARG A 137 10.31 -1.80 -7.00
C ARG A 137 11.11 -2.03 -8.28
N GLU A 138 11.76 -3.19 -8.40
CA GLU A 138 12.53 -3.57 -9.59
C GLU A 138 11.61 -3.72 -10.81
N THR A 139 10.42 -4.28 -10.65
CA THR A 139 9.40 -4.33 -11.71
C THR A 139 8.95 -2.93 -12.13
N LEU A 140 8.65 -2.05 -11.19
CA LEU A 140 8.20 -0.68 -11.46
C LEU A 140 9.23 0.13 -12.24
N GLN A 141 10.53 -0.09 -12.01
CA GLN A 141 11.61 0.57 -12.75
C GLN A 141 11.64 0.21 -14.24
N THR A 142 10.94 -0.86 -14.66
CA THR A 142 10.82 -1.25 -16.06
C THR A 142 9.63 -0.62 -16.78
N ILE A 143 8.76 0.09 -16.06
CA ILE A 143 7.59 0.80 -16.60
C ILE A 143 8.02 2.22 -16.99
N GLN A 144 7.93 2.55 -18.28
CA GLN A 144 8.28 3.87 -18.83
C GLN A 144 7.20 4.92 -18.60
#